data_AF-A0A081NHJ7-F1
#
_entry.id   AF-A0A081NHJ7-F1
#
_cell.length_a   1.000
_cell.length_b   1.000
_cell.length_c   1.000
_cell.angle_alpha   90.00
_cell.angle_beta   90.00
_cell.angle_gamma   90.00
#
_symmetry.space_group_name_H-M   'P 1'
#
loop_
_entity.id
_entity.type
_entity.pdbx_description
1 polymer ?
#
loop_
_entity_poly.entity_id
_entity_poly.type
_entity_poly.pdbx_seq_one_letter_code
_entity_poly.pdbx_strand_id
1 'polypeptide(L)'
;MPAEEFIINTYCLIDDLYKELFPNPIRTRGYKPKLSDSEVITMEIVGEWLGYHKDIEIWKYFRRHWFHFFPNIPARTKLASQGASLWSVKQKITERC
;
A
#
# COMPACT_ATOMS: atom_id res chain seq x y z
N MET A 1 16.71 1.02 11.50
CA MET A 1 15.77 -0.12 11.35
C MET A 1 16.05 -0.76 10.00
N PRO A 2 16.22 -2.09 9.92
CA PRO A 2 16.29 -2.83 8.66
C PRO A 2 15.04 -2.57 7.80
N ALA A 3 15.20 -2.49 6.48
CA ALA A 3 14.09 -2.21 5.56
C ALA A 3 12.98 -3.27 5.65
N GLU A 4 13.34 -4.54 5.85
CA GLU A 4 12.41 -5.65 6.04
C GLU A 4 11.51 -5.43 7.26
N GLU A 5 12.11 -5.17 8.42
CA GLU A 5 11.39 -4.92 9.68
C GLU A 5 10.47 -3.70 9.55
N PHE A 6 10.94 -2.64 8.89
CA PHE A 6 10.13 -1.45 8.63
C PHE A 6 8.92 -1.76 7.74
N ILE A 7 9.10 -2.54 6.68
CA ILE A 7 8.00 -2.97 5.80
C ILE A 7 6.97 -3.77 6.58
N ILE A 8 7.41 -4.77 7.36
CA ILE A 8 6.52 -5.65 8.13
C ILE A 8 5.73 -4.83 9.15
N ASN A 9 6.41 -3.99 9.93
CA ASN A 9 5.76 -3.16 10.95
C ASN A 9 4.77 -2.17 10.32
N THR A 10 5.14 -1.54 9.19
CA THR A 10 4.25 -0.63 8.47
C THR A 10 3.02 -1.38 7.96
N TYR A 11 3.19 -2.57 7.38
CA TYR A 11 2.07 -3.37 6.89
C TYR A 11 1.12 -3.74 8.03
N CYS A 12 1.64 -4.28 9.14
CA CYS A 12 0.81 -4.65 10.28
C CYS A 12 0.01 -3.46 10.82
N LEU A 13 0.66 -2.31 11.03
CA LEU A 13 0.00 -1.10 11.51
C LEU A 13 -1.10 -0.64 10.55
N ILE A 14 -0.81 -0.55 9.25
CA ILE A 14 -1.78 -0.10 8.24
C ILE A 14 -2.93 -1.10 8.10
N ASP A 15 -2.66 -2.40 8.15
CA ASP A 15 -3.69 -3.42 8.01
C ASP A 15 -4.63 -3.45 9.22
N ASP A 16 -4.10 -3.28 10.43
CA ASP A 16 -4.90 -3.18 11.66
C ASP A 16 -5.76 -1.91 11.65
N LEU A 17 -5.19 -0.74 11.32
CA LEU A 17 -5.92 0.51 11.20
C LEU A 17 -6.99 0.46 10.10
N TYR A 18 -6.68 -0.15 8.96
CA TYR A 18 -7.63 -0.30 7.86
C TYR A 18 -8.83 -1.17 8.30
N LYS A 19 -8.59 -2.29 8.98
CA LYS A 19 -9.68 -3.16 9.48
C LYS A 19 -10.53 -2.46 10.53
N GLU A 20 -9.92 -1.68 11.42
CA GLU A 20 -10.63 -0.91 12.44
C GLU A 20 -11.52 0.18 11.83
N LEU A 21 -10.98 0.96 10.89
CA LEU A 21 -11.68 2.08 10.27
C LEU A 21 -12.71 1.65 9.21
N PHE A 22 -12.49 0.50 8.57
CA PHE A 22 -13.30 -0.01 7.46
C PHE A 22 -13.69 -1.48 7.68
N PRO A 23 -14.54 -1.78 8.68
CA PRO A 23 -14.96 -3.14 8.99
C PRO A 23 -15.83 -3.76 7.89
N ASN A 24 -16.39 -2.93 7.01
CA ASN A 24 -17.17 -3.36 5.85
C ASN A 24 -16.42 -3.04 4.55
N PRO A 25 -16.56 -3.87 3.49
CA PRO A 25 -15.91 -3.63 2.22
C PRO A 25 -16.24 -2.25 1.64
N ILE A 26 -15.22 -1.42 1.41
CA ILE A 26 -15.36 -0.11 0.77
C ILE A 26 -15.80 -0.26 -0.69
N ARG A 27 -15.25 -1.28 -1.37
CA ARG A 27 -15.56 -1.59 -2.76
C ARG A 27 -16.62 -2.67 -2.81
N THR A 28 -17.81 -2.32 -3.30
CA THR A 28 -18.94 -3.24 -3.47
C THR A 28 -19.15 -3.72 -4.91
N ARG A 29 -18.42 -3.14 -5.88
CA ARG A 29 -18.54 -3.44 -7.32
C ARG A 29 -17.18 -3.44 -8.01
N GLY A 30 -17.11 -4.09 -9.17
CA GLY A 30 -15.93 -4.14 -10.03
C GLY A 30 -14.98 -5.30 -9.71
N TYR A 31 -13.91 -5.42 -10.50
CA TYR A 31 -12.88 -6.45 -10.28
C TYR A 31 -12.07 -6.15 -9.02
N LYS A 32 -11.88 -7.18 -8.19
CA LYS A 32 -11.00 -7.08 -7.02
C LYS A 32 -9.57 -6.77 -7.48
N PRO A 33 -8.92 -5.73 -6.94
CA PRO A 33 -7.52 -5.48 -7.25
C PRO A 33 -6.63 -6.65 -6.81
N LYS A 34 -5.46 -6.77 -7.45
CA LYS A 34 -4.50 -7.84 -7.13
C LYS A 34 -3.81 -7.64 -5.79
N LEU A 35 -3.62 -6.39 -5.39
CA LEU A 35 -3.13 -5.99 -4.08
C LEU A 35 -4.31 -5.50 -3.24
N SER A 36 -4.30 -5.85 -1.96
CA SER A 36 -5.14 -5.23 -0.95
C SER A 36 -4.83 -3.73 -0.84
N ASP A 37 -5.78 -2.98 -0.29
CA ASP A 37 -5.59 -1.55 -0.09
C ASP A 37 -4.47 -1.29 0.94
N SER A 38 -4.36 -2.12 1.99
CA SER A 38 -3.27 -2.10 2.97
C SER A 38 -1.89 -2.28 2.32
N GLU A 39 -1.74 -3.23 1.37
CA GLU A 39 -0.48 -3.44 0.64
C GLU A 39 -0.10 -2.20 -0.18
N VAL A 40 -1.06 -1.59 -0.88
CA VAL A 40 -0.79 -0.39 -1.70
C VAL A 40 -0.33 0.77 -0.83
N ILE A 41 -1.04 1.04 0.28
CA ILE A 41 -0.69 2.12 1.20
C ILE A 41 0.68 1.87 1.84
N THR A 42 0.98 0.62 2.22
CA THR A 42 2.29 0.22 2.73
C THR A 42 3.40 0.51 1.73
N MET A 43 3.21 0.14 0.46
CA MET A 43 4.19 0.38 -0.59
C MET A 43 4.45 1.88 -0.81
N GLU A 44 3.40 2.71 -0.77
CA GLU A 44 3.52 4.16 -0.88
C GLU A 44 4.31 4.75 0.31
N ILE A 45 3.93 4.43 1.54
CA ILE A 45 4.59 4.95 2.77
C ILE A 45 6.06 4.54 2.82
N VAL A 46 6.36 3.26 2.60
CA VAL A 46 7.73 2.77 2.62
C VAL A 46 8.53 3.35 1.46
N GLY A 47 7.92 3.47 0.29
CA GLY A 47 8.54 4.09 -0.88
C GLY A 47 8.97 5.52 -0.61
N GLU A 48 8.07 6.33 -0.05
CA GLU A 48 8.35 7.70 0.36
C GLU A 48 9.43 7.79 1.44
N TRP A 49 9.38 6.91 2.45
CA TRP A 49 10.39 6.84 3.52
C TRP A 49 11.80 6.52 2.96
N LEU A 50 11.88 5.72 1.90
CA LEU A 50 13.13 5.41 1.20
C LEU A 50 13.59 6.51 0.24
N GLY A 51 12.85 7.61 0.12
CA GLY A 51 13.16 8.74 -0.77
C GLY A 51 12.71 8.55 -2.22
N TYR A 52 11.82 7.59 -2.50
CA TYR A 52 11.22 7.42 -3.82
C TYR A 52 9.94 8.27 -3.93
N HIS A 53 9.99 9.33 -4.72
CA HIS A 53 8.87 10.27 -4.87
C HIS A 53 7.96 9.98 -6.06
N LYS A 54 8.31 9.02 -6.91
CA LYS A 54 7.54 8.64 -8.09
C LYS A 54 7.03 7.22 -7.97
N ASP A 55 5.77 6.98 -8.35
CA ASP A 55 5.15 5.65 -8.38
C ASP A 55 6.00 4.62 -9.15
N ILE A 56 6.71 5.05 -10.20
CA ILE A 56 7.57 4.17 -10.99
C ILE A 56 8.79 3.68 -10.20
N GLU A 57 9.33 4.52 -9.32
CA GLU A 57 10.50 4.20 -8.50
C GLU A 57 10.10 3.26 -7.37
N ILE A 58 8.99 3.57 -6.69
CA ILE A 58 8.36 2.70 -5.69
C ILE A 58 8.06 1.33 -6.31
N TRP A 59 7.36 1.30 -7.45
CA TRP A 59 7.00 0.06 -8.14
C TRP A 59 8.23 -0.77 -8.53
N LYS A 60 9.28 -0.13 -9.06
CA LYS A 60 10.54 -0.81 -9.43
C LYS A 60 11.23 -1.39 -8.21
N TYR A 61 11.30 -0.64 -7.11
CA TYR A 61 11.94 -1.06 -5.88
C TYR A 61 11.26 -2.30 -5.31
N PHE A 62 9.94 -2.26 -5.10
CA PHE A 62 9.20 -3.40 -4.54
C PHE A 62 9.24 -4.62 -5.44
N ARG A 63 9.11 -4.43 -6.76
CA ARG A 63 9.19 -5.54 -7.71
C ARG A 63 10.57 -6.20 -7.76
N ARG A 64 11.64 -5.45 -7.47
CA ARG A 64 13.02 -5.97 -7.48
C ARG A 64 13.43 -6.60 -6.16
N HIS A 65 13.05 -5.99 -5.04
CA HIS A 65 13.60 -6.32 -3.72
C HIS A 65 12.62 -7.08 -2.82
N TRP A 66 11.32 -6.88 -3.00
CA TRP A 66 10.28 -7.35 -2.06
C TRP A 66 9.14 -8.08 -2.76
N PHE A 67 9.39 -8.66 -3.94
CA PHE A 67 8.38 -9.40 -4.69
C PHE A 67 7.84 -10.61 -3.91
N HIS A 68 8.65 -11.20 -3.03
CA HIS A 68 8.24 -12.32 -2.17
C HIS A 68 7.22 -11.89 -1.11
N PHE A 69 7.24 -10.63 -0.65
CA PHE A 69 6.22 -10.07 0.24
C PHE A 69 4.97 -9.63 -0.53
N PHE A 70 5.15 -9.13 -1.76
CA PHE A 70 4.05 -8.63 -2.60
C PHE A 70 4.01 -9.41 -3.93
N PRO A 71 3.64 -10.70 -3.93
CA PRO A 71 3.73 -11.55 -5.13
C PRO A 71 2.78 -11.12 -6.25
N ASN A 72 1.77 -10.32 -5.92
CA ASN A 72 0.69 -9.94 -6.82
C ASN A 72 0.81 -8.50 -7.37
N ILE A 73 2.00 -7.88 -7.28
CA ILE A 73 2.24 -6.52 -7.81
C ILE A 73 1.73 -6.40 -9.26
N PRO A 74 0.72 -5.56 -9.53
CA PRO A 74 0.17 -5.39 -10.87
C PRO A 74 1.07 -4.50 -11.73
N ALA A 75 0.62 -4.18 -12.94
CA ALA A 75 1.28 -3.15 -13.76
C ALA A 75 1.31 -1.81 -13.02
N ARG A 76 2.37 -1.02 -13.22
CA ARG A 76 2.58 0.30 -12.57
C ARG A 76 1.35 1.19 -12.61
N THR A 77 0.69 1.30 -13.78
CA THR A 77 -0.50 2.15 -13.95
C THR A 77 -1.69 1.71 -13.10
N LYS A 78 -1.84 0.39 -12.88
CA LYS A 78 -2.89 -0.14 -12.00
C LYS A 78 -2.57 0.13 -10.54
N LEU A 79 -1.31 -0.02 -10.13
CA LEU A 79 -0.87 0.34 -8.77
C LEU A 79 -1.14 1.82 -8.50
N ALA A 80 -0.66 2.71 -9.38
CA ALA A 80 -0.86 4.16 -9.26
C ALA A 80 -2.35 4.56 -9.23
N SER A 81 -3.16 3.96 -10.12
CA SER A 81 -4.61 4.21 -10.13
C SER A 81 -5.30 3.71 -8.86
N GLN A 82 -4.87 2.58 -8.30
CA GLN A 82 -5.38 2.09 -7.03
C GLN A 82 -4.97 3.03 -5.88
N GLY A 83 -3.71 3.43 -5.80
CA GLY A 83 -3.20 4.39 -4.80
C GLY A 83 -3.94 5.73 -4.82
N ALA A 84 -4.22 6.25 -6.01
CA ALA A 84 -5.03 7.45 -6.20
C ALA A 84 -6.48 7.27 -5.70
N SER A 85 -7.09 6.10 -5.97
CA SER A 85 -8.46 5.80 -5.50
C SER A 85 -8.58 5.70 -3.97
N LEU A 86 -7.46 5.53 -3.26
CA LEU A 86 -7.41 5.37 -1.81
C LEU A 86 -7.18 6.68 -1.05
N TRP A 87 -7.32 7.84 -1.70
CA TRP A 87 -7.09 9.13 -1.06
C TRP A 87 -7.89 9.33 0.24
N SER A 88 -9.20 9.03 0.23
CA SER A 88 -10.04 9.16 1.42
C SER A 88 -9.71 8.15 2.52
N VAL A 89 -9.21 6.97 2.15
CA VAL A 89 -8.73 5.95 3.08
C VAL A 89 -7.47 6.45 3.78
N LYS A 90 -6.50 6.94 2.99
CA LYS A 90 -5.24 7.50 3.50
C LYS A 90 -5.49 8.66 4.46
N GLN A 91 -6.41 9.55 4.12
CA GLN A 91 -6.78 10.67 5.02
C GLN A 91 -7.28 10.17 6.38
N LYS A 92 -8.20 9.21 6.41
CA LYS A 92 -8.71 8.65 7.68
C LYS A 92 -7.65 7.94 8.51
N ILE A 93 -6.70 7.28 7.85
CA ILE A 93 -5.55 6.65 8.53
C ILE A 93 -4.67 7.75 9.15
N THR A 94 -4.38 8.83 8.41
CA THR A 94 -3.60 9.97 8.93
C THR A 94 -4.27 10.65 10.12
N GLU A 95 -5.60 10.75 10.15
CA GLU A 95 -6.34 11.31 11.31
C GLU A 95 -6.22 10.48 12.60
N ARG A 96 -5.68 9.25 12.52
CA ARG A 96 -5.46 8.35 13.66
C ARG A 96 -4.00 8.30 14.15
N CYS A 97 -3.06 8.86 13.39
CA CYS A 97 -1.63 8.86 13.68
C CYS A 97 -1.17 10.24 14.16
#